data_AF-A0A2G4E2M9-F1
#
_entry.id   AF-A0A2G4E2M9-F1
#
_cell.length_a   1.000
_cell.length_b   1.000
_cell.length_c   1.000
_cell.angle_alpha   90.00
_cell.angle_beta   90.00
_cell.angle_gamma   90.00
#
_symmetry.space_group_name_H-M   'P 1'
#
loop_
_entity.id
_entity.type
_entity.pdbx_description
1 polymer ?
#
loop_
_entity_poly.entity_id
_entity_poly.type
_entity_poly.pdbx_seq_one_letter_code
_entity_poly.pdbx_strand_id
1 'polypeptide(L)'
;MERLCGASVRGIAHFDDIGSQHVDAVVNLAGAPIADRPWTRKRKILLWDSRITLTEQLVTWLERREQKPGVLISGSAVGWYGDGGERELDEDAQPVSEDFASRLCIAWEE
;
A
#
# COMPACT_ATOMS: atom_id res chain seq x y z
N MET A 1 -14.44 -14.95 -9.16
CA MET A 1 -14.37 -13.67 -8.42
C MET A 1 -15.69 -13.37 -7.72
N GLU A 2 -16.82 -13.50 -8.41
CA GLU A 2 -18.17 -13.31 -7.85
C GLU A 2 -18.44 -14.05 -6.53
N ARG A 3 -17.97 -15.30 -6.39
CA ARG A 3 -18.09 -16.07 -5.13
C ARG A 3 -17.36 -15.44 -3.93
N LEU A 4 -16.29 -14.68 -4.16
CA LEU A 4 -15.46 -14.07 -3.10
C LEU A 4 -15.80 -12.60 -2.87
N CYS A 5 -16.11 -11.87 -3.94
CA CYS A 5 -16.26 -10.41 -3.90
C CYS A 5 -17.71 -9.95 -4.15
N GLY A 6 -18.63 -10.84 -4.55
CA GLY A 6 -19.99 -10.50 -4.92
C GLY A 6 -20.16 -10.16 -6.40
N ALA A 7 -21.41 -10.15 -6.87
CA ALA A 7 -21.80 -9.91 -8.26
C ALA A 7 -21.60 -8.45 -8.71
N SER A 8 -21.58 -7.51 -7.77
CA SER A 8 -21.35 -6.08 -8.04
C SER A 8 -19.87 -5.73 -8.22
N VAL A 9 -18.94 -6.66 -7.96
CA VAL A 9 -17.51 -6.38 -8.06
C VAL A 9 -16.98 -6.73 -9.45
N ARG A 10 -16.45 -5.70 -10.10
CA ARG A 10 -15.67 -5.83 -11.33
C ARG A 10 -14.18 -5.90 -10.98
N GLY A 11 -13.55 -7.04 -11.25
CA GLY A 11 -12.10 -7.11 -11.22
C GLY A 11 -11.49 -6.65 -12.53
N ILE A 12 -10.31 -6.05 -12.41
CA ILE A 12 -9.52 -5.52 -13.51
C ILE A 12 -8.08 -6.06 -13.40
N ALA A 13 -7.36 -6.13 -14.52
CA ALA A 13 -5.96 -6.54 -14.52
C ALA A 13 -5.03 -5.32 -14.47
N HIS A 14 -5.47 -4.21 -15.08
CA HIS A 14 -4.73 -2.96 -15.18
C HIS A 14 -5.62 -1.79 -14.79
N PHE A 15 -5.04 -0.74 -14.20
CA PHE A 15 -5.80 0.46 -13.84
C PHE A 15 -6.49 1.12 -15.05
N ASP A 16 -5.88 1.03 -16.23
CA ASP A 16 -6.43 1.56 -17.48
C ASP A 16 -7.74 0.86 -17.91
N ASP A 17 -8.02 -0.35 -17.42
CA ASP A 17 -9.27 -1.06 -17.71
C ASP A 17 -10.51 -0.37 -17.12
N ILE A 18 -10.33 0.55 -16.15
CA ILE A 18 -11.40 1.41 -15.61
C ILE A 18 -11.85 2.44 -16.66
N GLY A 19 -10.96 2.87 -17.54
CA GLY A 19 -11.21 3.93 -18.51
C GLY A 19 -11.64 5.24 -17.84
N SER A 20 -12.60 5.93 -18.45
CA SER A 20 -13.12 7.23 -17.99
C SER A 20 -14.20 7.13 -16.91
N GLN A 21 -14.52 5.93 -16.40
CA GLN A 21 -15.54 5.75 -15.37
C GLN A 21 -15.20 6.55 -14.12
N HIS A 22 -16.19 7.23 -13.54
CA HIS A 22 -16.00 7.99 -12.30
C HIS A 22 -15.59 7.07 -11.14
N VAL A 23 -14.68 7.54 -10.29
CA VAL A 23 -14.22 6.85 -9.09
C VAL A 23 -14.28 7.84 -7.94
N ASP A 24 -15.18 7.62 -6.99
CA ASP A 24 -15.39 8.52 -5.86
C ASP A 24 -14.25 8.45 -4.84
N ALA A 25 -13.75 7.24 -4.59
CA ALA A 25 -12.74 6.95 -3.57
C ALA A 25 -11.86 5.78 -4.00
N VAL A 26 -10.61 5.78 -3.52
CA VAL A 26 -9.67 4.67 -3.71
C VAL A 26 -9.18 4.19 -2.34
N VAL A 27 -9.16 2.88 -2.16
CA VAL A 27 -8.62 2.23 -0.96
C VAL A 27 -7.52 1.26 -1.38
N ASN A 28 -6.27 1.57 -1.05
CA ASN A 28 -5.11 0.74 -1.37
C ASN A 28 -4.71 -0.11 -0.16
N LEU A 29 -5.17 -1.37 -0.15
CA LEU A 29 -4.79 -2.39 0.84
C LEU A 29 -3.84 -3.44 0.26
N ALA A 30 -3.26 -3.17 -0.90
CA ALA A 30 -2.42 -4.12 -1.58
C ALA A 30 -1.05 -4.24 -0.89
N GLY A 31 -0.54 -5.46 -0.84
CA GLY A 31 0.75 -5.75 -0.24
C GLY A 31 0.93 -7.24 0.00
N ALA A 32 2.10 -7.77 -0.30
CA ALA A 32 2.41 -9.16 0.03
C ALA A 32 2.43 -9.32 1.56
N PRO A 33 1.88 -10.43 2.11
CA PRO A 33 1.89 -10.69 3.54
C PRO A 33 3.31 -10.67 4.11
N ILE A 34 3.50 -10.04 5.28
CA ILE A 34 4.83 -9.79 5.86
C ILE A 34 5.33 -10.98 6.70
N ALA A 35 4.46 -11.58 7.52
CA ALA A 35 4.81 -12.55 8.56
C ALA A 35 5.06 -13.99 8.05
N ASP A 36 4.64 -14.29 6.83
CA ASP A 36 4.38 -15.69 6.43
C ASP A 36 5.65 -16.49 6.12
N ARG A 37 6.79 -15.82 5.86
CA ARG A 37 8.05 -16.46 5.42
C ARG A 37 9.29 -15.62 5.74
N PRO A 38 10.48 -16.23 5.89
CA PRO A 38 11.74 -15.52 6.12
C PRO A 38 12.09 -14.46 5.07
N TRP A 39 12.73 -13.38 5.50
CA TRP A 39 13.05 -12.22 4.66
C TRP A 39 14.34 -12.41 3.84
N THR A 40 14.28 -13.33 2.88
CA THR A 40 15.31 -13.45 1.85
C THR A 40 15.37 -12.19 0.98
N ARG A 41 16.49 -11.96 0.28
CA ARG A 41 16.62 -10.84 -0.67
C ARG A 41 15.46 -10.77 -1.67
N LYS A 42 15.07 -11.92 -2.24
CA LYS A 42 13.95 -12.02 -3.17
C LYS A 42 12.63 -11.60 -2.54
N ARG A 43 12.40 -11.95 -1.27
CA ARG A 43 11.17 -11.59 -0.56
C ARG A 43 11.15 -10.12 -0.16
N LYS A 44 12.30 -9.54 0.21
CA LYS A 44 12.40 -8.09 0.44
C LYS A 44 12.02 -7.28 -0.81
N ILE A 45 12.50 -7.69 -1.99
CA ILE A 45 12.08 -7.09 -3.27
C ILE A 45 10.58 -7.23 -3.48
N LEU A 46 10.01 -8.44 -3.30
CA LEU A 46 8.57 -8.63 -3.42
C LEU A 46 7.76 -7.74 -2.46
N LEU A 47 8.20 -7.63 -1.20
CA LEU A 47 7.52 -6.79 -0.20
C LEU A 47 7.53 -5.32 -0.61
N TRP A 48 8.67 -4.85 -1.15
CA TRP A 48 8.84 -3.51 -1.70
C TRP A 48 7.94 -3.28 -2.91
N ASP A 49 8.07 -4.08 -3.96
CA ASP A 49 7.32 -3.92 -5.21
C ASP A 49 5.81 -3.97 -4.98
N SER A 50 5.35 -4.86 -4.08
CA SER A 50 3.93 -5.02 -3.77
C SER A 50 3.28 -3.84 -3.05
N ARG A 51 4.09 -2.89 -2.55
CA ARG A 51 3.64 -1.71 -1.81
C ARG A 51 4.04 -0.44 -2.52
N ILE A 52 5.35 -0.21 -2.68
CA ILE A 52 5.92 1.03 -3.18
C ILE A 52 5.59 1.17 -4.67
N THR A 53 6.11 0.24 -5.49
CA THR A 53 5.94 0.30 -6.94
C THR A 53 4.46 0.27 -7.36
N LEU A 54 3.62 -0.50 -6.67
CA LEU A 54 2.19 -0.50 -6.93
C LEU A 54 1.53 0.85 -6.57
N THR A 55 1.89 1.46 -5.45
CA THR A 55 1.37 2.76 -5.02
C THR A 55 1.82 3.87 -5.98
N GLU A 56 3.09 3.86 -6.40
CA GLU A 56 3.60 4.79 -7.43
C GLU A 56 2.81 4.68 -8.74
N GLN A 57 2.53 3.45 -9.20
CA GLN A 57 1.70 3.21 -10.39
C GLN A 57 0.27 3.72 -10.22
N LEU A 58 -0.32 3.49 -9.05
CA LEU A 58 -1.66 3.96 -8.72
C LEU A 58 -1.72 5.50 -8.72
N VAL A 59 -0.78 6.17 -8.06
CA VAL A 59 -0.69 7.64 -8.03
C VAL A 59 -0.49 8.19 -9.44
N THR A 60 0.44 7.62 -10.21
CA THR A 60 0.67 8.01 -11.61
C THR A 60 -0.59 7.88 -12.46
N TRP A 61 -1.37 6.82 -12.25
CA TRP A 61 -2.65 6.64 -12.94
C TRP A 61 -3.68 7.69 -12.52
N LEU A 62 -3.81 7.97 -11.21
CA LEU A 62 -4.70 8.99 -10.67
C LEU A 62 -4.36 10.40 -11.19
N GLU A 63 -3.08 10.73 -11.33
CA GLU A 63 -2.62 12.01 -11.87
C GLU A 63 -3.06 12.26 -13.32
N ARG A 64 -3.20 11.19 -14.11
CA ARG A 64 -3.63 11.26 -15.52
C ARG A 64 -5.14 11.35 -15.70
N ARG A 65 -5.92 11.20 -14.62
CA ARG A 65 -7.37 11.25 -14.70
C ARG A 65 -7.88 12.69 -14.77
N GLU A 66 -8.85 12.92 -15.65
CA GLU A 66 -9.58 14.18 -15.73
C GLU A 66 -10.36 14.45 -14.43
N GLN A 67 -10.97 13.41 -13.87
CA GLN A 67 -11.66 13.45 -12.58
C GLN A 67 -10.91 12.59 -11.57
N LYS A 68 -10.29 13.27 -10.59
CA LYS A 68 -9.62 12.64 -9.45
C LYS A 68 -10.65 12.21 -8.40
N PRO A 69 -10.42 11.09 -7.69
CA PRO A 69 -11.25 10.70 -6.55
C PRO A 69 -11.17 11.74 -5.45
N GLY A 70 -12.21 11.83 -4.63
CA GLY A 70 -12.25 12.74 -3.48
C GLY A 70 -11.30 12.31 -2.34
N VAL A 71 -10.91 11.04 -2.30
CA VAL A 71 -10.03 10.50 -1.26
C VAL A 71 -9.24 9.28 -1.75
N LEU A 72 -7.98 9.19 -1.30
CA LEU A 72 -7.15 7.99 -1.34
C LEU A 72 -6.83 7.57 0.10
N ILE A 73 -7.21 6.36 0.46
CA ILE A 73 -6.86 5.74 1.75
C ILE A 73 -5.82 4.65 1.45
N SER A 74 -4.62 4.79 1.99
CA SER A 74 -3.57 3.77 1.86
C SER A 74 -3.35 3.07 3.19
N GLY A 75 -3.21 1.74 3.16
CA GLY A 75 -2.72 1.00 4.31
C GLY A 75 -1.27 1.38 4.63
N SER A 76 -0.90 1.30 5.91
CA SER A 76 0.48 1.39 6.40
C SER A 76 0.70 0.28 7.46
N ALA A 77 1.76 0.37 8.26
CA ALA A 77 2.02 -0.53 9.38
C ALA A 77 2.82 0.15 10.50
N VAL A 78 2.60 -0.29 11.74
CA VAL A 78 3.30 0.19 12.96
C VAL A 78 4.83 0.02 12.91
N GLY A 79 5.35 -0.76 11.95
CA GLY A 79 6.78 -0.90 11.73
C GLY A 79 7.49 0.44 11.44
N TRP A 80 6.76 1.49 11.06
CA TRP A 80 7.23 2.88 10.97
C TRP A 80 7.98 3.34 12.24
N TYR A 81 7.45 2.99 13.42
CA TYR A 81 8.00 3.38 14.72
C TYR A 81 9.09 2.43 15.24
N GLY A 82 9.27 1.27 14.59
CA GLY A 82 10.12 0.17 15.04
C GLY A 82 9.63 -0.51 16.32
N ASP A 83 10.57 -1.10 17.07
CA ASP A 83 10.25 -1.96 18.23
C ASP A 83 9.60 -1.19 19.40
N GLY A 84 9.91 0.10 19.57
CA GLY A 84 9.34 0.94 20.63
C GLY A 84 9.77 0.60 22.06
N GLY A 85 10.09 -0.67 22.34
CA GLY A 85 10.27 -1.20 23.69
C GLY A 85 8.98 -1.03 24.50
N GLU A 86 9.12 -0.63 25.76
CA GLU A 86 8.00 -0.34 26.68
C GLU A 86 7.46 1.09 26.53
N ARG A 87 7.92 1.86 25.54
CA ARG A 87 7.47 3.24 25.35
C ARG A 87 6.10 3.25 24.67
N GLU A 88 5.23 4.13 25.13
CA GLU A 88 4.03 4.49 24.38
C GLU A 88 4.45 5.23 23.10
N LEU A 89 3.82 4.86 21.99
CA LEU A 89 4.06 5.43 20.66
C LEU A 89 2.73 5.96 20.12
N ASP A 90 2.78 7.17 19.58
CA ASP A 90 1.69 7.84 18.88
C ASP A 90 2.16 8.32 17.51
N GLU A 91 1.28 8.98 16.76
CA GLU A 91 1.57 9.48 15.42
C GLU A 91 2.62 10.61 15.38
N ASP A 92 2.92 11.24 16.52
CA ASP A 92 3.97 12.27 16.63
C ASP A 92 5.36 11.67 16.86
N ALA A 93 5.44 10.36 17.12
CA ALA A 93 6.69 9.66 17.30
C ALA A 93 7.53 9.66 16.01
N GLN A 94 8.83 9.95 16.17
CA GLN A 94 9.76 9.99 15.03
C GLN A 94 9.96 8.60 14.42
N PRO A 95 10.04 8.49 13.08
CA PRO A 95 10.34 7.24 12.41
C PRO A 95 11.72 6.71 12.79
N VAL A 96 11.87 5.39 12.74
CA VAL A 96 13.18 4.73 12.87
C VAL A 96 13.54 4.01 11.57
N SER A 97 14.82 3.93 11.21
CA SER A 97 15.27 3.34 9.93
C SER A 97 16.29 2.21 10.09
N GLU A 98 16.37 1.64 11.29
CA GLU A 98 17.42 0.68 11.67
C GLU A 98 17.28 -0.68 11.00
N ASP A 99 16.05 -1.12 10.70
CA ASP A 99 15.77 -2.41 10.10
C ASP A 99 15.14 -2.32 8.70
N PHE A 100 14.82 -3.46 8.10
CA PHE A 100 14.14 -3.47 6.80
C PHE A 100 12.65 -3.15 6.92
N ALA A 101 12.02 -3.52 8.03
CA ALA A 101 10.59 -3.32 8.25
C ALA A 101 10.25 -1.84 8.28
N SER A 102 11.03 -1.08 9.04
CA SER A 102 10.83 0.33 9.27
C SER A 102 11.15 1.14 8.02
N ARG A 103 12.24 0.81 7.30
CA ARG A 103 12.51 1.39 5.98
C ARG A 103 11.44 1.10 4.93
N LEU A 104 10.85 -0.09 4.95
CA LEU A 104 9.74 -0.43 4.06
C LEU A 104 8.49 0.38 4.39
N CYS A 105 8.20 0.60 5.68
CA CYS A 105 7.08 1.47 6.09
C CYS A 105 7.36 2.92 5.71
N ILE A 106 8.60 3.40 5.91
CA ILE A 106 9.01 4.75 5.54
C ILE A 106 8.76 5.03 4.06
N ALA A 107 9.28 4.17 3.20
CA ALA A 107 9.08 4.31 1.77
C ALA A 107 7.62 4.15 1.32
N TRP A 108 6.74 3.59 2.15
CA TRP A 108 5.32 3.40 1.81
C TRP A 108 4.47 4.64 2.11
N GLU A 109 4.89 5.50 3.04
CA GLU A 109 4.18 6.74 3.35
C GLU A 109 4.71 7.96 2.56
N GLU A 110 5.94 7.90 2.05
CA GLU A 110 6.53 8.89 1.13
C GLU A 110 5.95 8.80 -0.29
#